data_AF-A0A442I752-F1
#
_entry.id   AF-A0A442I752-F1
#
_cell.length_a   1.000
_cell.length_b   1.000
_cell.length_c   1.000
_cell.angle_alpha   90.00
_cell.angle_beta   90.00
_cell.angle_gamma   90.00
#
_symmetry.space_group_name_H-M   'P 1'
#
loop_
_entity.id
_entity.type
_entity.pdbx_description
1 polymer ?
#
loop_
_entity_poly.entity_id
_entity_poly.type
_entity_poly.pdbx_seq_one_letter_code
_entity_poly.pdbx_strand_id
1 'polypeptide(L)' 'MMITSAQCRAGRALVEMSREDLAEKSRVSHRSIVDFERGAREPREATKAALRAALESAGVEFIPENGGGAGVRLRK' A
#
# COMPACT_ATOMS: atom_id res chain seq x y z
N MET A 1 -10.31 5.30 -5.13
CA MET A 1 -8.93 5.82 -5.29
C MET A 1 -7.95 4.67 -5.16
N MET A 2 -7.06 4.52 -6.14
CA MET A 2 -6.04 3.46 -6.12
C MET A 2 -4.76 3.98 -5.49
N ILE A 3 -4.11 3.13 -4.71
CA ILE A 3 -2.87 3.50 -4.03
C ILE A 3 -1.72 3.58 -5.04
N THR A 4 -0.83 4.54 -4.86
CA THR A 4 0.42 4.63 -5.65
C THR A 4 1.53 3.79 -5.02
N SER A 5 2.61 3.55 -5.77
CA SER A 5 3.80 2.87 -5.23
C SER A 5 4.40 3.62 -4.03
N ALA A 6 4.39 4.96 -4.07
CA ALA A 6 4.86 5.81 -2.97
C ALA A 6 3.98 5.66 -1.72
N GLN A 7 2.65 5.70 -1.89
CA GLN A 7 1.72 5.51 -0.77
C GLN A 7 1.78 4.09 -0.20
N CYS A 8 2.02 3.07 -1.03
CA CYS A 8 2.24 1.70 -0.57
C CYS A 8 3.48 1.59 0.32
N ARG A 9 4.64 2.13 -0.12
CA ARG A 9 5.87 2.17 0.69
C ARG A 9 5.67 2.95 1.99
N ALA A 10 5.05 4.12 1.90
CA ALA A 10 4.82 4.98 3.06
C ALA A 10 3.88 4.32 4.08
N GLY A 11 2.75 3.76 3.62
CA GLY A 11 1.80 3.06 4.47
C GLY A 11 2.45 1.88 5.17
N ARG A 12 3.24 1.09 4.45
CA ARG A 12 3.98 -0.04 5.00
C ARG A 12 4.98 0.40 6.08
N ALA A 13 5.71 1.48 5.85
CA ALA A 13 6.64 2.04 6.83
C ALA A 13 5.94 2.57 8.09
N LEU A 14 4.75 3.17 7.96
CA LEU A 14 3.98 3.69 9.10
C LEU A 14 3.58 2.59 10.11
N VAL A 15 3.35 1.37 9.62
CA VAL A 15 2.93 0.22 10.45
C VAL A 15 4.02 -0.84 10.58
N GLU A 16 5.28 -0.45 10.34
CA GLU A 16 6.48 -1.29 10.49
C GLU A 16 6.40 -2.66 9.79
N MET A 17 5.66 -2.73 8.67
CA MET A 17 5.37 -3.99 7.99
C MET A 17 6.49 -4.31 6.97
N SER A 18 6.96 -5.55 6.95
CA SER A 18 7.88 -6.01 5.89
C SER A 18 7.12 -6.24 4.58
N ARG A 19 7.83 -6.47 3.47
CA ARG A 19 7.15 -6.80 2.21
C ARG A 19 6.56 -8.20 2.27
N GLU A 20 7.21 -9.09 3.01
CA GLU A 20 6.81 -10.44 3.33
C GLU A 20 5.50 -10.44 4.12
N ASP A 21 5.40 -9.63 5.18
CA ASP A 21 4.17 -9.46 5.95
C ASP A 21 3.02 -8.93 5.09
N LEU A 22 3.32 -7.94 4.23
CA LEU A 22 2.32 -7.38 3.32
C LEU A 22 1.87 -8.44 2.30
N ALA A 23 2.78 -9.27 1.80
CA ALA A 23 2.47 -10.37 0.90
C ALA A 23 1.50 -11.36 1.54
N GLU A 24 1.79 -11.76 2.78
CA GLU A 24 0.94 -12.67 3.54
C GLU A 24 -0.46 -12.07 3.78
N LYS A 25 -0.51 -10.84 4.32
CA LYS A 25 -1.78 -10.18 4.68
C LYS A 25 -2.65 -9.82 3.48
N SER A 26 -2.03 -9.46 2.35
CA SER A 26 -2.77 -9.09 1.12
C SER A 26 -3.03 -10.26 0.17
N ARG A 27 -2.41 -11.43 0.41
CA ARG A 27 -2.39 -12.58 -0.52
C ARG A 27 -1.85 -12.23 -1.90
N VAL A 28 -0.97 -11.23 -1.97
CA VAL A 28 -0.27 -10.82 -3.19
C VAL A 28 1.13 -11.39 -3.14
N SER A 29 1.65 -11.89 -4.27
CA SER A 29 3.01 -12.43 -4.30
C SER A 29 4.04 -11.37 -3.87
N HIS A 30 5.03 -11.78 -3.08
CA HIS A 30 6.11 -10.90 -2.64
C HIS A 30 6.79 -10.18 -3.83
N ARG A 31 7.01 -10.91 -4.94
CA ARG A 31 7.60 -10.33 -6.15
C ARG A 31 6.74 -9.22 -6.76
N SER A 32 5.41 -9.38 -6.79
CA SER A 32 4.50 -8.35 -7.27
C SER A 32 4.58 -7.07 -6.43
N ILE A 33 4.74 -7.20 -5.11
CA ILE A 33 4.92 -6.07 -4.20
C ILE A 33 6.24 -5.36 -4.46
N VAL A 34 7.34 -6.11 -4.59
CA VAL A 34 8.65 -5.55 -4.95
C VAL A 34 8.59 -4.79 -6.28
N ASP A 35 7.98 -5.39 -7.31
CA ASP A 35 7.83 -4.76 -8.63
C ASP A 35 6.99 -3.49 -8.59
N PHE A 36 5.91 -3.50 -7.81
CA PHE A 36 5.07 -2.31 -7.63
C PHE A 36 5.80 -1.20 -6.88
N GLU A 37 6.39 -1.52 -5.72
CA GLU A 37 7.06 -0.54 -4.87
C GLU A 37 8.27 0.09 -5.56
N ARG A 38 8.97 -0.63 -6.45
CA ARG A 38 10.09 -0.06 -7.23
C ARG A 38 9.66 0.61 -8.54
N GLY A 39 8.36 0.60 -8.87
CA GLY A 39 7.83 1.17 -10.10
C GLY A 39 8.18 0.36 -11.36
N ALA A 40 8.62 -0.89 -11.24
CA ALA A 40 8.96 -1.73 -12.38
C ALA A 40 7.72 -2.24 -13.13
N ARG A 41 6.59 -2.37 -12.44
CA ARG A 41 5.31 -2.78 -13.05
C ARG A 41 4.15 -2.20 -12.27
N GLU A 42 3.14 -1.72 -13.00
CA GLU A 42 1.87 -1.33 -12.41
C GLU A 42 0.98 -2.57 -12.19
N PRO A 43 0.55 -2.87 -10.95
CA PRO A 43 -0.33 -4.00 -10.68
C PRO A 43 -1.73 -3.79 -11.23
N ARG A 44 -2.46 -4.90 -11.36
CA ARG A 44 -3.90 -4.84 -11.62
C ARG A 44 -4.62 -4.13 -10.46
N GLU A 45 -5.76 -3.58 -10.79
CA GLU A 45 -6.63 -2.87 -9.85
C GLU A 45 -7.01 -3.73 -8.63
N ALA A 46 -7.35 -5.00 -8.85
CA ALA A 46 -7.63 -5.95 -7.76
C ALA A 46 -6.42 -6.15 -6.81
N THR A 47 -5.19 -6.15 -7.35
CA THR A 47 -3.97 -6.26 -6.55
C THR A 47 -3.77 -5.01 -5.69
N LYS A 48 -3.93 -3.82 -6.25
CA LYS A 48 -3.82 -2.56 -5.49
C LYS A 48 -4.88 -2.48 -4.39
N ALA A 49 -6.10 -2.94 -4.67
CA ALA A 49 -7.17 -3.00 -3.69
C ALA A 49 -6.83 -3.94 -2.52
N ALA A 50 -6.26 -5.12 -2.80
CA ALA A 50 -5.81 -6.05 -1.78
C ALA A 50 -4.68 -5.47 -0.90
N LEU A 51 -3.69 -4.82 -1.52
CA LEU A 51 -2.61 -4.14 -0.80
C LEU A 51 -3.13 -3.00 0.09
N ARG A 52 -4.05 -2.18 -0.44
CA ARG A 52 -4.70 -1.11 0.31
C ARG A 52 -5.45 -1.67 1.52
N ALA A 53 -6.28 -2.69 1.32
CA ALA A 53 -7.08 -3.29 2.38
C ALA A 53 -6.20 -3.90 3.49
N ALA A 54 -5.08 -4.55 3.14
CA ALA A 54 -4.14 -5.09 4.11
C ALA A 54 -3.49 -3.99 4.97
N LEU A 55 -3.06 -2.89 4.34
CA LEU A 55 -2.50 -1.73 5.05
C LEU A 55 -3.56 -1.02 5.91
N GLU A 56 -4.78 -0.85 5.41
CA GLU A 56 -5.88 -0.26 6.16
C GLU A 56 -6.28 -1.11 7.38
N SER A 57 -6.22 -2.43 7.25
CA SER A 57 -6.45 -3.38 8.34
C SER A 57 -5.36 -3.32 9.40
N ALA A 58 -4.15 -2.91 9.03
CA ALA A 58 -3.02 -2.72 9.94
C ALA A 58 -3.00 -1.33 10.61
N GLY A 59 -3.98 -0.46 10.31
CA GLY A 59 -4.10 0.87 10.92
C GLY A 59 -3.66 2.02 10.03
N VAL A 60 -3.38 1.81 8.74
CA VAL A 60 -3.17 2.90 7.78
C VAL A 60 -4.50 3.52 7.37
N GLU A 61 -4.52 4.82 7.13
CA GLU A 61 -5.62 5.54 6.49
C GLU A 61 -5.09 6.27 5.25
N PHE A 62 -5.70 6.03 4.09
CA PHE A 62 -5.34 6.70 2.84
C PHE A 62 -6.15 7.97 2.66
N ILE A 63 -5.45 9.09 2.53
CA ILE A 63 -6.05 10.43 2.43
C ILE A 63 -6.12 10.81 0.94
N PRO A 64 -7.30 11.18 0.42
CA PRO A 64 -7.41 11.69 -0.92
C PRO A 64 -6.73 13.05 -1.07
N GLU A 65 -6.45 13.45 -2.31
CA GLU A 65 -5.97 14.80 -2.56
C GLU A 65 -6.99 15.83 -2.05
N ASN A 66 -6.52 16.70 -1.16
CA ASN A 66 -7.33 17.69 -0.44
C ASN A 66 -6.68 19.08 -0.49
N GLY A 67 -5.95 19.37 -1.58
CA GLY A 67 -5.16 20.60 -1.76
C GLY A 67 -3.68 20.46 -1.38
N GLY A 68 -3.30 19.43 -0.61
CA GLY A 68 -1.91 19.09 -0.26
C GLY A 68 -1.33 17.87 -0.99
N GLY A 69 -2.04 17.33 -1.97
CA GLY A 69 -1.74 16.02 -2.58
C GLY A 69 -2.31 14.84 -1.79
N ALA A 70 -2.31 13.65 -2.40
CA ALA A 70 -2.76 12.42 -1.74
C ALA A 70 -1.69 11.87 -0.77
N GLY A 71 -2.11 11.23 0.33
CA GLY A 71 -1.20 10.80 1.40
C GLY A 71 -1.66 9.56 2.18
N VAL A 72 -0.90 9.23 3.23
CA VAL A 72 -1.22 8.16 4.19
C VAL A 72 -0.95 8.65 5.62
N ARG A 73 -1.73 8.20 6.60
CA ARG A 73 -1.53 8.45 8.04
C ARG A 73 -1.87 7.21 8.87
N LEU A 74 -1.52 7.22 10.16
CA LEU A 74 -2.04 6.24 11.12
C LEU A 74 -3.47 6.60 11.54
N ARG A 75 -4.32 5.57 11.67
CA ARG A 75 -5.64 5.68 12.29
C ARG A 75 -5.48 5.91 13.80
N LYS A 76 -6.44 6.63 14.38
CA LYS A 76 -6.57 6.76 15.83
C LYS A 76 -6.91 5.43 16.50
#